data_AF-A0A5J4RKW3-F1
#
_entry.id   AF-A0A5J4RKW3-F1
#
_cell.length_a   1.000
_cell.length_b   1.000
_cell.length_c   1.000
_cell.angle_alpha   90.00
_cell.angle_beta   90.00
_cell.angle_gamma   90.00
#
_symmetry.space_group_name_H-M   'P 1'
#
loop_
_entity.id
_entity.type
_entity.pdbx_description
1 polymer ?
#
loop_
_entity_poly.entity_id
_entity_poly.type
_entity_poly.pdbx_seq_one_letter_code
_entity_poly.pdbx_strand_id
1 'polypeptide(L)' 'MFFIDGEQQKNYVTGVPDKIRFFAFVQQAGSSFHITRSERLRQSSARIDADSVAWKWGQNWKKNWYDEYDEDY' A
#
# COMPACT_ATOMS: atom_id res chain seq x y z
N MET A 1 4.51 -0.44 -6.21
CA MET A 1 4.86 0.43 -5.08
C MET A 1 4.58 1.86 -5.48
N PHE A 2 3.99 2.66 -4.60
CA PHE A 2 3.80 4.10 -4.85
C PHE A 2 4.93 4.91 -4.27
N PHE A 3 5.18 6.04 -4.91
CA PHE A 3 6.10 7.07 -4.45
C PHE A 3 5.30 8.37 -4.32
N ILE A 4 5.42 9.05 -3.19
CA ILE A 4 4.84 10.39 -2.98
C ILE A 4 6.03 11.31 -2.84
N ASP A 5 6.11 12.33 -3.71
CA ASP A 5 7.24 13.27 -3.77
C ASP A 5 8.63 12.60 -3.88
N GLY A 6 8.69 11.44 -4.55
CA GLY A 6 9.91 10.65 -4.73
C GLY A 6 10.20 9.68 -3.59
N GLU A 7 9.45 9.73 -2.49
CA GLU A 7 9.61 8.84 -1.35
C GLU A 7 8.72 7.60 -1.45
N GLN A 8 9.35 6.44 -1.32
CA GLN A 8 8.65 5.17 -1.37
C GLN A 8 7.73 4.99 -0.17
N GLN A 9 6.47 4.63 -0.41
CA GLN A 9 5.50 4.38 0.66
C GLN A 9 5.77 3.04 1.35
N LYS A 10 5.70 2.98 2.69
CA LYS A 10 5.93 1.74 3.45
C LYS A 10 4.79 0.73 3.32
N ASN A 11 3.56 1.23 3.15
CA ASN A 11 2.39 0.39 2.94
C ASN A 11 2.23 0.09 1.45
N TYR A 12 2.05 -1.18 1.10
CA TYR A 12 1.75 -1.58 -0.26
C TYR A 12 0.75 -2.73 -0.28
N VAL A 13 0.07 -2.89 -1.42
CA VAL A 13 -0.96 -3.90 -1.60
C VAL A 13 -0.46 -4.99 -2.55
N THR A 14 -0.66 -6.23 -2.17
CA THR A 14 -0.30 -7.44 -2.91
C THR A 14 -1.54 -8.20 -3.34
N GLY A 15 -1.43 -9.01 -4.39
CA GLY A 15 -2.55 -9.79 -4.93
C GLY A 15 -3.63 -8.95 -5.63
N VAL A 16 -3.29 -7.73 -6.04
CA VAL A 16 -4.19 -6.88 -6.82
C VAL A 16 -4.47 -7.55 -8.18
N PRO A 17 -5.73 -7.68 -8.62
CA PRO A 17 -6.07 -8.26 -9.91
C PRO A 17 -5.36 -7.56 -11.09
N ASP A 18 -4.83 -8.34 -12.04
CA ASP A 18 -4.04 -7.82 -13.19
C ASP A 18 -4.74 -6.77 -14.05
N LYS A 19 -6.09 -6.74 -14.02
CA LYS A 19 -6.90 -5.74 -14.72
C LYS A 19 -6.81 -4.35 -14.07
N ILE A 20 -6.42 -4.27 -12.80
CA ILE A 20 -6.25 -3.01 -12.06
C ILE A 20 -4.80 -2.55 -12.23
N ARG A 21 -4.63 -1.36 -12.80
CA ARG A 21 -3.30 -0.81 -13.09
C ARG A 21 -2.62 -0.19 -11.87
N PHE A 22 -3.40 0.37 -10.96
CA PHE A 22 -2.93 0.91 -9.69
C PHE A 22 -4.08 1.04 -8.69
N PHE A 23 -3.76 1.14 -7.41
CA PHE A 23 -4.72 1.33 -6.32
C PHE A 23 -4.22 2.43 -5.37
N ALA A 24 -5.04 3.44 -5.12
CA ALA A 24 -4.77 4.49 -4.16
C ALA A 24 -5.90 4.54 -3.12
N PHE A 25 -5.52 4.58 -1.84
CA PHE A 25 -6.47 4.69 -0.73
C PHE A 25 -6.43 6.09 -0.14
N VAL A 26 -7.56 6.80 -0.20
CA VAL A 26 -7.70 8.20 0.21
C VAL A 26 -8.84 8.24 1.24
N GLN A 27 -8.52 8.48 2.52
CA GLN A 27 -9.49 8.30 3.62
C GLN A 27 -9.80 9.60 4.38
N GLN A 28 -8.88 10.55 4.42
CA GLN A 28 -9.06 11.76 5.23
C GLN A 28 -9.97 12.78 4.53
N ALA A 29 -10.79 13.49 5.30
CA ALA A 29 -11.63 14.54 4.76
C ALA A 29 -10.77 15.63 4.09
N GLY A 30 -11.13 16.02 2.86
CA GLY A 30 -10.36 16.98 2.06
C GLY A 30 -9.07 16.43 1.45
N SER A 31 -8.73 15.16 1.66
CA SER A 31 -7.56 14.56 1.01
C SER A 31 -7.83 14.26 -0.47
N SER A 32 -6.81 14.51 -1.28
CA SER A 32 -6.79 14.18 -2.71
C SER A 32 -5.36 13.88 -3.12
N PHE A 33 -5.19 13.26 -4.28
CA PHE A 33 -3.88 13.09 -4.90
C PHE A 33 -3.97 13.50 -6.36
N HIS A 34 -2.84 13.95 -6.89
CA HIS A 34 -2.70 14.28 -8.29
C HIS A 34 -1.58 13.42 -8.89
N ILE A 35 -1.87 12.77 -10.01
CA ILE A 35 -0.88 11.96 -10.73
C ILE A 35 -0.05 12.91 -11.60
N THR A 36 1.19 13.17 -11.20
CA THR A 36 2.13 14.01 -11.97
C THR A 36 2.83 13.25 -13.10
N ARG A 37 3.00 11.93 -12.93
CA ARG A 37 3.66 11.04 -13.91
C ARG A 37 3.10 9.63 -13.80
N SER A 38 2.84 8.99 -14.95
CA SER A 38 2.52 7.57 -15.04
C SER A 38 3.38 6.94 -16.12
N GLU A 39 4.19 5.96 -15.73
CA GLU A 39 5.10 5.28 -16.65
C GLU A 39 5.17 3.79 -16.36
N ARG A 40 5.38 3.00 -17.42
CA ARG A 40 5.61 1.57 -17.31
C ARG A 40 7.10 1.29 -17.33
N LEU A 41 7.66 0.99 -16.17
CA LEU A 41 9.05 0.55 -16.04
C LEU A 41 9.19 -0.91 -16.49
N ARG A 42 10.32 -1.27 -17.12
CA ARG A 42 10.62 -2.67 -17.48
C ARG A 42 10.94 -3.53 -16.25
N GLN A 43 11.49 -2.91 -15.20
CA GLN A 43 11.76 -3.53 -13.91
C GLN A 43 11.36 -2.56 -12.80
N SER A 44 10.90 -3.11 -11.67
CA SER A 44 10.51 -2.32 -10.49
C SER A 44 11.75 -1.75 -9.81
N SER A 45 11.72 -0.47 -9.44
CA SER A 45 12.72 0.17 -8.57
C SER A 45 12.38 0.08 -7.08
N ALA A 46 11.23 -0.50 -6.73
CA ALA A 46 10.77 -0.60 -5.35
C ALA A 46 11.68 -1.50 -4.51
N ARG A 47 11.97 -1.07 -3.28
CA ARG A 47 12.74 -1.81 -2.27
C ARG A 47 11.83 -2.18 -1.12
N ILE A 48 11.66 -3.47 -0.83
CA ILE A 48 10.89 -3.89 0.34
C ILE A 48 11.85 -3.84 1.53
N ASP A 49 11.66 -2.87 2.40
CA ASP A 49 12.45 -2.69 3.62
C ASP A 49 11.79 -3.40 4.81
N ALA A 50 12.53 -3.60 5.90
CA ALA A 50 12.08 -4.39 7.06
C ALA A 50 10.82 -3.81 7.75
N ASP A 51 10.55 -2.52 7.58
CA ASP A 51 9.39 -1.80 8.12
C ASP A 51 8.25 -1.64 7.11
N SER A 52 8.38 -2.23 5.92
CA SER A 52 7.33 -2.21 4.90
C SER A 52 6.22 -3.22 5.22
N VAL A 53 4.96 -2.80 5.07
CA VAL A 53 3.79 -3.62 5.38
C VAL A 53 3.04 -3.98 4.09
N ALA A 54 2.91 -5.28 3.85
CA ALA A 54 2.18 -5.84 2.73
C ALA A 54 0.72 -6.15 3.13
N TRP A 55 -0.22 -5.48 2.48
CA TRP A 55 -1.66 -5.72 2.64
C TRP A 55 -2.16 -6.62 1.52
N LYS A 56 -2.93 -7.66 1.83
CA LYS A 56 -3.53 -8.52 0.80
C LYS A 56 -4.81 -7.91 0.27
N TRP A 57 -4.91 -7.80 -1.05
CA TRP A 57 -6.12 -7.35 -1.73
C TRP A 57 -7.37 -8.11 -1.26
N GLY A 58 -8.49 -7.40 -1.10
CA GLY A 58 -9.78 -7.97 -0.71
C GLY A 58 -9.92 -8.33 0.77
N GLN A 59 -8.87 -8.14 1.58
CA GLN A 59 -8.98 -8.29 3.04
C GLN A 59 -9.46 -7.01 3.72
N ASN A 60 -9.98 -7.18 4.93
CA ASN A 60 -10.23 -6.06 5.82
C ASN A 60 -8.90 -5.63 6.47
N TRP A 61 -8.47 -4.40 6.20
CA TRP A 61 -7.20 -3.86 6.71
C TRP A 61 -7.36 -3.04 7.99
N LYS A 62 -8.47 -3.23 8.71
CA LYS A 62 -8.58 -2.72 10.08
C LYS A 62 -7.52 -3.44 10.93
N LYS A 63 -6.52 -2.69 11.40
CA LYS A 63 -5.75 -3.10 12.57
C LYS A 63 -6.70 -3.15 13.76
N ASN A 64 -7.10 -4.33 14.19
CA ASN A 64 -7.62 -4.48 15.54
C ASN A 64 -6.40 -4.46 16.46
N TRP A 65 -6.31 -3.46 17.32
CA TRP A 65 -5.28 -3.42 18.37
C TRP A 65 -5.44 -4.55 19.42
N TYR A 66 -6.56 -5.27 19.39
CA TYR A 66 -6.80 -6.42 20.26
C TYR A 66 -6.14 -7.71 19.76
N ASP A 67 -5.89 -7.85 18.46
CA ASP A 67 -5.32 -9.08 17.89
C ASP A 67 -3.84 -9.29 18.27
N GLU A 68 -3.17 -8.26 18.82
CA GLU A 68 -1.77 -8.33 19.30
C GLU A 68 -1.64 -8.85 20.74
N TYR A 69 -2.75 -8.98 21.48
CA TYR A 69 -2.78 -9.40 22.89
C TYR A 69 -3.52 -10.73 23.15
N ASP A 70 -4.10 -11.36 22.12
CA ASP A 70 -4.90 -12.59 22.24
C ASP A 70 -4.12 -13.88 21.92
N GLU A 71 -2.84 -13.82 21.55
CA GLU A 71 -1.99 -15.01 21.31
C GLU A 71 -1.25 -15.53 22.58
N ASP A 72 -1.45 -14.90 23.74
CA ASP A 72 -0.76 -15.22 25.00
C ASP A 72 -1.61 -16.01 26.04
N TYR A 73 -2.61 -16.80 25.61
CA TYR A 73 -3.35 -17.72 26.49
C TYR A 73 -3.48 -19.15 25.95
#